data_AF-A0A659S2I5-F1
#
_entry.id   AF-A0A659S2I5-F1
#
_cell.length_a   1.000
_cell.length_b   1.000
_cell.length_c   1.000
_cell.angle_alpha   90.00
_cell.angle_beta   90.00
_cell.angle_gamma   90.00
#
_symmetry.space_group_name_H-M   'P 1'
#
loop_
_entity.id
_entity.type
_entity.pdbx_description
1 polymer ?
#
loop_
_entity_poly.entity_id
_entity_poly.type
_entity_poly.pdbx_seq_one_letter_code
_entity_poly.pdbx_strand_id
1 'polypeptide(L)' 'EGRTYTDATAGGVLIKAHPAVAMLADAERRCKSSLGEFGLTPAARTKVKVDGGEEKEDPLNQFFG' A
#
# COMPACT_ATOMS: atom_id res chain seq x y z
N GLU A 1 -20.84 -3.59 12.69
CA GLU A 1 -20.65 -3.35 14.13
C GLU A 1 -19.28 -3.89 14.57
N GLY A 2 -18.68 -3.35 15.65
CA GLY A 2 -17.44 -3.88 16.24
C GLY A 2 -16.18 -3.00 16.09
N ARG A 3 -16.21 -1.99 15.22
CA ARG A 3 -15.09 -1.03 15.08
C ARG A 3 -15.23 0.21 15.97
N THR A 4 -16.46 0.47 16.39
CA THR A 4 -16.84 1.58 17.25
C THR A 4 -17.82 1.08 18.30
N TYR A 5 -17.88 1.77 19.43
CA TYR A 5 -18.88 1.54 20.46
C TYR A 5 -19.57 2.85 20.82
N THR A 6 -20.82 2.75 21.27
CA THR A 6 -21.65 3.88 21.66
C THR A 6 -21.71 3.99 23.18
N ASP A 7 -21.67 5.23 23.65
CA ASP A 7 -21.68 5.56 25.07
C ASP A 7 -22.71 6.68 25.30
N ALA A 8 -23.70 6.43 26.15
CA ALA A 8 -24.76 7.40 26.41
C ALA A 8 -24.28 8.39 27.48
N THR A 9 -24.21 9.67 27.11
CA THR A 9 -23.82 10.76 28.00
C THR A 9 -24.98 11.71 28.25
N ALA A 10 -24.86 12.58 29.25
CA ALA A 10 -25.88 13.58 29.58
C ALA A 10 -26.23 14.52 28.40
N GLY A 11 -25.31 14.69 27.44
CA GLY A 11 -25.51 15.49 26.22
C GLY A 11 -25.89 14.70 24.97
N GLY A 12 -26.11 13.38 25.07
CA GLY A 12 -26.45 12.52 23.94
C GLY A 12 -25.50 11.33 23.76
N VAL A 13 -25.60 10.66 22.60
CA VAL A 13 -24.84 9.45 22.30
C VAL A 13 -23.46 9.80 21.71
N LEU A 14 -22.39 9.36 22.36
CA LEU A 14 -21.03 9.44 21.86
C LEU A 14 -20.67 8.16 21.11
N ILE A 15 -20.06 8.28 19.92
CA ILE A 15 -19.50 7.14 19.18
C ILE A 15 -17.98 7.20 19.32
N LYS A 16 -17.38 6.16 19.92
CA LYS A 16 -15.94 6.07 20.18
C LYS A 16 -15.30 4.95 19.36
N ALA A 17 -14.05 5.13 18.96
CA ALA A 17 -13.28 4.10 18.27
C ALA A 17 -12.91 2.97 19.24
N HIS A 18 -13.04 1.72 18.79
CA HIS A 18 -12.67 0.57 19.61
C HIS A 18 -11.14 0.40 19.60
N PRO A 19 -10.46 0.28 20.76
CA PRO A 19 -9.00 0.26 20.84
C PRO A 19 -8.36 -0.89 20.04
N ALA A 20 -9.02 -2.04 19.97
CA ALA A 20 -8.57 -3.17 19.14
C ALA A 20 -8.42 -2.81 17.64
N VAL A 21 -9.18 -1.84 17.12
CA VAL A 21 -9.08 -1.39 15.72
C VAL A 21 -7.77 -0.63 15.49
N ALA A 22 -7.36 0.20 16.45
CA ALA A 22 -6.09 0.92 16.37
C ALA A 22 -4.91 -0.05 16.44
N MET A 23 -4.98 -1.04 17.33
CA MET A 23 -3.96 -2.09 17.46
C MET A 23 -3.84 -2.94 16.19
N LEU A 24 -4.98 -3.29 15.56
CA LEU A 24 -4.99 -4.02 14.29
C LEU A 24 -4.30 -3.21 13.18
N ALA A 25 -4.65 -1.94 13.03
CA ALA A 25 -4.08 -1.07 11.99
C ALA A 25 -2.56 -0.90 12.15
N ASP A 26 -2.08 -0.78 13.39
CA ASP A 26 -0.66 -0.72 13.72
C ASP A 26 0.07 -2.05 13.40
N ALA A 27 -0.53 -3.19 13.73
CA ALA A 27 0.01 -4.51 13.36
C ALA A 27 0.10 -4.70 11.84
N GLU A 28 -0.94 -4.31 11.09
CA GLU A 28 -0.92 -4.34 9.63
C GLU A 28 0.17 -3.45 9.03
N ARG A 29 0.40 -2.26 9.61
CA ARG A 29 1.46 -1.35 9.17
C ARG A 29 2.84 -1.96 9.39
N ARG A 30 3.09 -2.56 10.57
CA ARG A 30 4.34 -3.27 10.85
C ARG A 30 4.55 -4.44 9.90
N CYS A 31 3.53 -5.26 9.67
CA CYS A 31 3.59 -6.39 8.74
C CYS A 31 3.97 -5.94 7.32
N LYS A 32 3.36 -4.86 6.80
CA LYS A 32 3.72 -4.28 5.50
C LYS A 32 5.17 -3.79 5.44
N SER A 33 5.68 -3.20 6.52
CA SER A 33 7.09 -2.79 6.63
C SER A 33 8.02 -3.99 6.52
N SER A 34 7.74 -5.04 7.30
CA SER A 34 8.54 -6.28 7.28
C SER A 34 8.55 -6.92 5.89
N LEU A 35 7.41 -6.96 5.19
CA LEU A 35 7.36 -7.47 3.81
C LEU A 35 8.23 -6.66 2.84
N GLY A 36 8.36 -5.34 3.07
CA GLY A 36 9.26 -4.47 2.33
C GLY A 36 10.72 -4.83 2.49
N GLU A 37 11.17 -5.07 3.72
CA GLU A 37 12.55 -5.43 4.05
C GLU A 37 13.00 -6.74 3.39
N PHE A 38 12.13 -7.74 3.31
CA PHE A 38 12.42 -9.02 2.67
C PHE A 38 12.22 -9.03 1.15
N GLY A 39 11.91 -7.89 0.52
CA GLY A 39 11.64 -7.84 -0.92
C GLY A 39 10.42 -8.68 -1.34
N LEU A 40 9.50 -8.95 -0.41
CA LEU A 40 8.28 -9.71 -0.64
C LEU A 40 7.12 -8.80 -1.11
N THR A 41 7.40 -7.53 -1.36
CA THR A 41 6.44 -6.63 -1.99
C THR A 41 6.39 -6.87 -3.51
N PRO A 42 5.22 -6.73 -4.15
CA PRO A 42 5.10 -6.87 -5.61
C PRO A 42 6.09 -5.98 -6.39
N ALA A 43 6.34 -4.77 -5.90
CA ALA A 43 7.29 -3.83 -6.49
C ALA A 43 8.76 -4.31 -6.45
N ALA A 44 9.15 -5.07 -5.43
CA ALA A 44 10.50 -5.63 -5.34
C ALA A 44 10.73 -6.76 -6.36
N ARG A 45 9.66 -7.42 -6.82
CA ARG A 45 9.74 -8.51 -7.83
C ARG A 45 9.80 -7.98 -9.27
N THR A 46 9.29 -6.78 -9.55
CA THR A 46 9.08 -6.28 -10.93
C THR A 46 10.19 -5.35 -11.44
N LYS A 47 11.47 -5.68 -11.21
CA LYS A 47 12.52 -5.10 -12.05
C LYS A 47 12.56 -5.88 -13.36
N VAL A 48 11.72 -5.47 -14.32
CA VAL A 48 11.78 -5.97 -15.71
C VAL A 48 13.17 -5.60 -16.23
N LYS A 49 14.08 -6.56 -16.22
CA LYS A 49 15.33 -6.45 -16.96
C LYS A 49 14.96 -6.59 -18.43
N VAL A 50 15.15 -5.53 -19.20
CA VAL A 50 15.21 -5.65 -20.65
C VAL A 50 16.61 -6.22 -20.93
N ASP A 51 16.71 -7.55 -20.94
CA ASP A 51 17.93 -8.21 -21.42
C ASP A 51 18.03 -7.95 -22.92
N GLY A 52 18.83 -6.92 -23.29
CA GLY A 52 19.47 -6.77 -24.59
C GLY A 52 18.63 -7.09 -25.82
N GLY A 53 17.38 -6.66 -25.86
CA GLY A 53 16.64 -6.59 -27.13
C GLY A 53 17.34 -5.55 -27.99
N GLU A 54 17.76 -5.94 -29.19
CA GLU A 54 18.42 -5.10 -30.19
C GLU A 54 17.91 -3.65 -30.12
N GLU A 55 18.83 -2.69 -30.16
CA GLU A 55 18.56 -1.26 -30.21
C GLU A 55 17.67 -0.98 -31.42
N LYS A 56 16.36 -1.15 -31.24
CA LYS A 56 15.37 -0.87 -32.28
C LYS A 56 15.46 0.62 -32.49
N GLU A 57 15.91 1.00 -33.69
CA GLU A 57 15.92 2.39 -34.11
C GLU A 57 14.60 3.04 -33.74
N ASP A 58 14.69 4.23 -33.14
CA ASP A 58 13.53 4.96 -32.67
C ASP A 58 12.58 5.18 -33.87
N PRO A 59 11.36 4.62 -33.85
CA PRO A 59 10.40 4.80 -34.93
C PRO A 59 9.98 6.26 -35.13
N LEU A 60 10.34 7.19 -34.22
CA LEU A 60 10.21 8.64 -34.46
C LEU A 60 11.28 9.22 -35.38
N ASN A 61 12.45 8.58 -35.50
CA ASN A 61 13.57 9.11 -36.29
C ASN A 61 13.25 9.16 -37.80
N GLN A 62 12.29 8.35 -38.26
CA GLN A 62 11.81 8.38 -39.65
C GLN A 62 11.05 9.68 -40.02
N PHE A 63 10.64 10.48 -39.03
CA PHE A 63 9.84 11.68 -39.24
C PHE A 63 10.61 12.99 -38.99
N PHE A 64 11.72 12.94 -38.26
CA PHE A 64 12.38 14.15 -37.73
C PHE A 64 13.92 14.14 -37.85
N GLY A 65 14.47 13.36 -38.78
CA GLY A 65 15.92 13.19 -38.99
C GLY A 65 16.73 14.48 -38.99
#